data_AF-A0A0N1FND2-F1
#
_entry.id   AF-A0A0N1FND2-F1
#
_cell.length_a   1.000
_cell.length_b   1.000
_cell.length_c   1.000
_cell.angle_alpha   90.00
_cell.angle_beta   90.00
_cell.angle_gamma   90.00
#
_symmetry.space_group_name_H-M   'P 1'
#
loop_
_entity.id
_entity.type
_entity.pdbx_description
1 polymer ?
#
loop_
_entity_poly.entity_id
_entity_poly.type
_entity_poly.pdbx_seq_one_letter_code
_entity_poly.pdbx_strand_id
1 'polypeptide(L)'
;MEKAADFSTRLHNARDEKSLEATERLGKQAVEALRDLRERPASSIMAAISDAGKGDPDGVAGVLSEMKAGGRYADLHSQFVTEKQNNQAFAAQLENVTSKLEAYGKGRDAAEATGQRMGMPGSVTQRFTQIDAEIGRTAAEVPGKKEGASALEDMSEKVREMMHKAVTAVTDFMTRMKPGPTASPAP
;
A
#
# COMPACT_ATOMS: atom_id res chain seq x y z
N MET A 1 -21.55 -4.70 41.59
CA MET A 1 -21.06 -3.75 40.56
C MET A 1 -19.96 -4.35 39.70
N GLU A 2 -19.11 -5.24 40.22
CA GLU A 2 -18.02 -5.92 39.51
C GLU A 2 -18.44 -6.66 38.21
N LYS A 3 -19.53 -7.45 38.25
CA LYS A 3 -20.04 -8.17 37.07
C LYS A 3 -20.49 -7.29 35.90
N ALA A 4 -20.92 -6.05 36.17
CA ALA A 4 -21.34 -5.12 35.13
C ALA A 4 -20.13 -4.44 34.46
N ALA A 5 -19.06 -4.18 35.22
CA ALA A 5 -17.80 -3.68 34.70
C ALA A 5 -17.13 -4.74 33.81
N ASP A 6 -17.10 -6.00 34.23
CA ASP A 6 -16.53 -7.10 33.44
C ASP A 6 -17.27 -7.34 32.13
N PHE A 7 -18.60 -7.27 32.14
CA PHE A 7 -19.41 -7.41 30.93
C PHE A 7 -19.18 -6.24 29.96
N SER A 8 -19.13 -5.01 30.47
CA SER A 8 -18.82 -3.83 29.67
C SER A 8 -17.46 -3.95 29.00
N THR A 9 -16.41 -4.33 29.74
CA THR A 9 -15.06 -4.50 29.21
C THR A 9 -15.01 -5.57 28.11
N ARG A 10 -15.69 -6.71 28.30
CA ARG A 10 -15.76 -7.77 27.27
C ARG A 10 -16.47 -7.31 26.00
N LEU A 11 -17.54 -6.53 26.11
CA LEU A 11 -18.24 -5.99 24.94
C LEU A 11 -17.40 -4.97 24.18
N HIS A 12 -16.63 -4.13 24.86
CA HIS A 12 -15.73 -3.17 24.21
C HIS A 12 -14.63 -3.91 23.43
N ASN A 13 -13.97 -4.88 24.06
CA ASN A 13 -12.92 -5.66 23.42
C ASN A 13 -13.42 -6.42 22.19
N ALA A 14 -14.62 -7.00 22.24
CA ALA A 14 -15.21 -7.70 21.09
C ALA A 14 -15.53 -6.76 19.91
N ARG A 15 -15.94 -5.51 20.20
CA ARG A 15 -16.21 -4.50 19.17
C ARG A 15 -14.91 -3.98 18.55
N ASP A 16 -13.90 -3.76 19.38
CA ASP A 16 -12.58 -3.33 18.93
C ASP A 16 -11.92 -4.41 18.05
N GLU A 17 -11.98 -5.69 18.45
CA GLU A 17 -11.47 -6.79 17.62
C GLU A 17 -12.19 -6.88 16.26
N LYS A 18 -13.52 -6.78 16.26
CA LYS A 18 -14.30 -6.74 15.00
C LYS A 18 -13.92 -5.54 14.11
N SER A 19 -13.52 -4.42 14.71
CA SER A 19 -13.02 -3.26 13.96
C SER A 19 -11.67 -3.54 13.32
N LEU A 20 -10.78 -4.27 14.01
CA LEU A 20 -9.49 -4.68 13.45
C LEU A 20 -9.69 -5.67 12.29
N GLU A 21 -10.54 -6.68 12.44
CA GLU A 21 -10.89 -7.63 11.37
C GLU A 21 -11.50 -6.93 10.14
N ALA A 22 -12.37 -5.95 10.37
CA ALA A 22 -12.95 -5.15 9.29
C ALA A 22 -11.85 -4.39 8.52
N THR A 23 -10.86 -3.85 9.23
CA THR A 23 -9.72 -3.15 8.63
C THR A 23 -8.83 -4.10 7.83
N GLU A 24 -8.59 -5.32 8.32
CA GLU A 24 -7.83 -6.33 7.56
C GLU A 24 -8.52 -6.68 6.25
N ARG A 25 -9.85 -6.80 6.26
CA ARG A 25 -10.61 -7.05 5.04
C ARG A 25 -10.48 -5.89 4.05
N LEU A 26 -10.49 -4.64 4.51
CA LEU A 26 -10.23 -3.48 3.65
C LEU A 26 -8.83 -3.54 3.03
N GLY A 27 -7.83 -3.93 3.83
CA GLY A 27 -6.46 -4.12 3.36
C GLY A 27 -6.35 -5.20 2.27
N LYS A 28 -6.97 -6.36 2.48
CA LYS A 28 -7.02 -7.43 1.47
C LYS A 28 -7.70 -6.97 0.18
N GLN A 29 -8.78 -6.21 0.26
CA GLN A 29 -9.46 -5.64 -0.91
C GLN A 29 -8.58 -4.62 -1.65
N ALA A 30 -7.79 -3.81 -0.93
CA ALA A 30 -6.86 -2.87 -1.54
C ALA A 30 -5.72 -3.60 -2.26
N VAL A 31 -5.14 -4.63 -1.64
CA VAL A 31 -4.14 -5.50 -2.26
C VAL A 31 -4.69 -6.16 -3.54
N GLU A 32 -5.90 -6.71 -3.47
CA GLU A 32 -6.56 -7.34 -4.63
C GLU A 32 -6.78 -6.34 -5.77
N ALA A 33 -7.30 -5.15 -5.48
CA ALA A 33 -7.51 -4.11 -6.50
C ALA A 33 -6.19 -3.67 -7.15
N LEU A 34 -5.12 -3.49 -6.36
CA LEU A 34 -3.78 -3.18 -6.85
C LEU A 34 -3.22 -4.29 -7.74
N ARG A 35 -3.41 -5.55 -7.31
CA ARG A 35 -2.98 -6.72 -8.07
C ARG A 35 -3.72 -6.84 -9.39
N ASP A 36 -5.03 -6.63 -9.40
CA ASP A 36 -5.86 -6.66 -10.60
C ASP A 36 -5.42 -5.59 -11.60
N LEU A 37 -5.13 -4.36 -11.12
CA LEU A 37 -4.60 -3.29 -11.97
C LEU A 37 -3.27 -3.69 -12.63
N ARG A 38 -2.39 -4.39 -11.91
CA ARG A 38 -1.08 -4.81 -12.42
C ARG A 38 -1.18 -6.01 -13.37
N GLU A 39 -1.96 -7.02 -13.03
CA GLU A 39 -2.03 -8.29 -13.77
C GLU A 39 -2.96 -8.22 -14.97
N ARG A 40 -4.00 -7.39 -14.90
CA ARG A 40 -5.05 -7.26 -15.91
C ARG A 40 -5.44 -5.80 -16.12
N PRO A 41 -4.50 -4.92 -16.52
CA PRO A 41 -4.84 -3.53 -16.75
C PRO A 41 -5.79 -3.42 -17.95
N ALA A 42 -6.84 -2.61 -17.81
CA ALA A 42 -7.77 -2.30 -18.90
C ALA A 42 -7.16 -1.38 -19.97
N SER A 43 -5.91 -0.93 -19.80
CA SER A 43 -5.14 -0.12 -20.74
C SER A 43 -3.68 -0.60 -20.81
N SER A 44 -3.06 -0.53 -21.98
CA SER A 44 -1.64 -0.87 -22.16
C SER A 44 -0.68 0.13 -21.51
N ILE A 45 -1.16 1.32 -21.10
CA ILE A 45 -0.31 2.35 -20.50
C ILE A 45 0.40 1.88 -19.22
N MET A 46 -0.25 1.03 -18.42
CA MET A 46 0.38 0.45 -17.22
C MET A 46 1.57 -0.45 -17.59
N ALA A 47 1.48 -1.19 -18.70
CA ALA A 47 2.59 -1.98 -19.21
C ALA A 47 3.71 -1.09 -19.74
N ALA A 48 3.38 0.00 -20.46
CA ALA A 48 4.39 0.95 -20.94
C ALA A 48 5.15 1.64 -19.80
N ILE A 49 4.47 2.00 -18.70
CA ILE A 49 5.10 2.55 -17.49
C ILE A 49 6.01 1.51 -16.84
N SER A 50 5.53 0.26 -16.72
CA SER A 50 6.33 -0.85 -16.18
C SER A 50 7.59 -1.13 -17.02
N ASP A 51 7.45 -1.09 -18.35
CA ASP A 51 8.55 -1.29 -19.29
C ASP A 51 9.58 -0.17 -19.23
N ALA A 52 9.14 1.10 -19.13
CA ALA A 52 10.04 2.23 -18.89
C ALA A 52 10.82 2.07 -17.58
N GLY A 53 10.18 1.53 -16.54
CA GLY A 53 10.79 1.26 -15.24
C GLY A 53 11.94 0.25 -15.31
N LYS A 54 11.98 -0.65 -16.30
CA LYS A 54 13.11 -1.58 -16.48
C LYS A 54 14.41 -0.87 -16.88
N GLY A 55 14.30 0.32 -17.47
CA GLY A 55 15.44 1.13 -17.91
C GLY A 55 15.80 2.29 -16.98
N ASP A 56 14.99 2.56 -15.95
CA ASP A 56 15.24 3.63 -14.99
C ASP A 56 15.96 3.10 -13.73
N PRO A 57 17.02 3.77 -13.23
CA PRO A 57 17.74 3.35 -12.03
C PRO A 57 16.87 3.22 -10.78
N ASP A 58 15.83 4.04 -10.69
CA ASP A 58 14.87 4.06 -9.56
C ASP A 58 13.59 3.26 -9.89
N GLY A 59 13.62 2.49 -10.99
CA GLY A 59 12.53 1.62 -11.40
C GLY A 59 11.26 2.40 -11.80
N VAL A 60 10.11 1.79 -11.56
CA VAL A 60 8.82 2.42 -11.84
C VAL A 60 8.62 3.69 -11.01
N ALA A 61 9.11 3.74 -9.77
CA ALA A 61 9.01 4.94 -8.93
C ALA A 61 9.76 6.13 -9.55
N GLY A 62 10.95 5.90 -10.12
CA GLY A 62 11.68 6.90 -10.90
C GLY A 62 10.88 7.41 -12.09
N VAL A 63 10.30 6.50 -12.87
CA VAL A 63 9.42 6.83 -14.00
C VAL A 63 8.26 7.72 -13.57
N LEU A 64 7.52 7.31 -12.54
CA LEU A 64 6.38 8.06 -12.02
C LEU A 64 6.80 9.46 -11.58
N SER A 65 7.94 9.62 -10.89
CA SER A 65 8.43 10.92 -10.43
C SER A 65 8.73 11.91 -11.56
N GLU A 66 9.04 11.37 -12.75
CA GLU A 66 9.40 12.09 -13.96
C GLU A 66 8.25 12.15 -14.99
N MET A 67 7.10 11.54 -14.69
CA MET A 67 5.81 11.71 -15.38
C MET A 67 5.15 13.04 -14.96
N LYS A 68 5.84 14.14 -15.21
CA LYS A 68 5.42 15.52 -14.90
C LYS A 68 5.86 16.48 -16.00
N ALA A 69 5.30 17.69 -16.05
CA ALA A 69 5.70 18.71 -17.01
C ALA A 69 7.24 18.93 -17.01
N GLY A 70 7.86 18.77 -18.18
CA GLY A 70 9.31 18.92 -18.37
C GLY A 70 10.18 17.75 -17.88
N GLY A 71 9.56 16.71 -17.30
CA GLY A 71 10.27 15.49 -16.88
C GLY A 71 10.57 14.54 -18.03
N ARG A 72 11.49 13.59 -17.81
CA ARG A 72 11.92 12.62 -18.84
C ARG A 72 10.76 11.79 -19.41
N TYR A 73 9.72 11.53 -18.62
CA TYR A 73 8.59 10.68 -18.99
C TYR A 73 7.27 11.47 -19.12
N ALA A 74 7.35 12.77 -19.44
CA ALA A 74 6.17 13.62 -19.65
C ALA A 74 5.20 13.08 -20.74
N ASP A 75 5.72 12.37 -21.75
CA ASP A 75 4.88 11.73 -22.77
C ASP A 75 4.04 10.58 -22.18
N LEU A 76 4.60 9.78 -21.28
CA LEU A 76 3.85 8.73 -20.56
C LEU A 76 2.75 9.34 -19.68
N HIS A 77 3.02 10.50 -19.07
CA HIS A 77 2.00 11.24 -18.33
C HIS A 77 0.83 11.64 -19.24
N SER A 78 1.14 12.22 -20.40
CA SER A 78 0.14 12.65 -21.38
C SER A 78 -0.71 11.48 -21.89
N GLN A 79 -0.07 10.33 -22.16
CA GLN A 79 -0.76 9.10 -22.55
C GLN A 79 -1.64 8.55 -21.42
N PHE A 80 -1.14 8.53 -20.18
CA PHE A 80 -1.92 8.11 -19.01
C PHE A 80 -3.18 8.96 -18.82
N VAL A 81 -3.06 10.28 -18.91
CA VAL A 81 -4.21 11.20 -18.83
C VAL A 81 -5.21 10.94 -19.96
N THR A 82 -4.72 10.73 -21.19
CA THR A 82 -5.55 10.42 -22.36
C THR A 82 -6.32 9.12 -22.17
N GLU A 83 -5.63 8.06 -21.74
CA GLU A 83 -6.24 6.75 -21.46
C GLU A 83 -7.28 6.86 -20.33
N LYS A 84 -6.96 7.57 -19.25
CA LYS A 84 -7.90 7.81 -18.15
C LYS A 84 -9.17 8.54 -18.61
N GLN A 85 -9.08 9.44 -19.59
CA GLN A 85 -10.23 10.19 -20.10
C GLN A 85 -11.06 9.38 -21.10
N ASN A 86 -10.41 8.57 -21.95
CA ASN A 86 -11.05 7.93 -23.10
C ASN A 86 -11.40 6.45 -22.87
N ASN A 87 -10.79 5.79 -21.87
CA ASN A 87 -11.02 4.39 -21.56
C ASN A 87 -11.76 4.24 -20.23
N GLN A 88 -13.09 4.09 -20.30
CA GLN A 88 -13.96 3.98 -19.12
C GLN A 88 -13.60 2.80 -18.21
N ALA A 89 -13.20 1.66 -18.79
CA ALA A 89 -12.82 0.49 -18.01
C ALA A 89 -11.54 0.75 -17.20
N PHE A 90 -10.56 1.43 -17.80
CA PHE A 90 -9.34 1.83 -17.12
C PHE A 90 -9.59 2.89 -16.04
N ALA A 91 -10.40 3.90 -16.34
CA ALA A 91 -10.79 4.90 -15.35
C ALA A 91 -11.49 4.26 -14.13
N ALA A 92 -12.41 3.32 -14.36
CA ALA A 92 -13.09 2.59 -13.30
C ALA A 92 -12.13 1.72 -12.48
N GLN A 93 -11.12 1.11 -13.12
CA GLN A 93 -10.11 0.31 -12.43
C GLN A 93 -9.23 1.17 -11.51
N LEU A 94 -8.80 2.35 -11.99
CA LEU A 94 -8.05 3.33 -11.19
C LEU A 94 -8.88 3.87 -10.02
N GLU A 95 -10.15 4.17 -10.25
CA GLU A 95 -11.07 4.62 -9.19
C GLU A 95 -11.30 3.51 -8.15
N ASN A 96 -11.45 2.26 -8.59
CA ASN A 96 -11.55 1.12 -7.67
C ASN A 96 -10.31 1.03 -6.77
N VAL A 97 -9.09 1.07 -7.34
CA VAL A 97 -7.84 1.09 -6.55
C VAL A 97 -7.84 2.24 -5.56
N THR A 98 -8.10 3.46 -6.03
CA THR A 98 -8.11 4.67 -5.20
C THR A 98 -9.09 4.53 -4.02
N SER A 99 -10.32 4.10 -4.30
CA SER A 99 -11.36 3.94 -3.28
C SER A 99 -11.00 2.89 -2.22
N LYS A 100 -10.36 1.78 -2.61
CA LYS A 100 -9.92 0.74 -1.67
C LYS A 100 -8.73 1.19 -0.83
N LEU A 101 -7.77 1.91 -1.42
CA LEU A 101 -6.65 2.51 -0.69
C LEU A 101 -7.14 3.53 0.34
N GLU A 102 -8.07 4.42 -0.04
CA GLU A 102 -8.65 5.40 0.88
C GLU A 102 -9.43 4.72 2.02
N ALA A 103 -10.22 3.70 1.71
CA ALA A 103 -10.97 2.95 2.71
C ALA A 103 -10.02 2.23 3.69
N TYR A 104 -8.97 1.59 3.17
CA TYR A 104 -7.96 0.97 4.00
C TYR A 104 -7.20 1.98 4.85
N GLY A 105 -6.74 3.10 4.29
CA GLY A 105 -6.03 4.14 5.04
C GLY A 105 -6.84 4.66 6.23
N LYS A 106 -8.13 4.95 6.02
CA LYS A 106 -9.06 5.34 7.11
C LYS A 106 -9.21 4.23 8.16
N GLY A 107 -9.37 2.98 7.73
CA GLY A 107 -9.44 1.83 8.63
C GLY A 107 -8.15 1.64 9.43
N ARG A 108 -6.99 1.81 8.78
CA ARG A 108 -5.67 1.63 9.37
C ARG A 108 -5.36 2.68 10.43
N ASP A 109 -5.76 3.93 10.19
CA ASP A 109 -5.70 4.99 11.20
C ASP A 109 -6.60 4.69 12.41
N ALA A 110 -7.83 4.21 12.18
CA ALA A 110 -8.73 3.80 13.24
C ALA A 110 -8.20 2.57 14.02
N ALA A 111 -7.55 1.64 13.32
CA ALA A 111 -6.93 0.46 13.94
C ALA A 111 -5.81 0.85 14.90
N GLU A 112 -4.96 1.84 14.57
CA GLU A 112 -3.95 2.35 15.51
C GLU A 112 -4.58 2.92 16.77
N ALA A 113 -5.62 3.76 16.63
CA ALA A 113 -6.34 4.32 17.77
C ALA A 113 -6.96 3.21 18.64
N THR A 114 -7.49 2.16 18.03
CA THR A 114 -7.97 0.97 18.73
C THR A 114 -6.86 0.24 19.47
N GLY A 115 -5.70 0.03 18.85
CA GLY A 115 -4.54 -0.57 19.51
C GLY A 115 -4.06 0.23 20.72
N GLN A 116 -4.07 1.56 20.63
CA GLN A 116 -3.76 2.44 21.77
C GLN A 116 -4.77 2.28 22.90
N ARG A 117 -6.08 2.26 22.61
CA ARG A 117 -7.13 2.06 23.63
C ARG A 117 -7.05 0.69 24.30
N MET A 118 -6.69 -0.35 23.55
CA MET A 118 -6.51 -1.71 24.07
C MET A 118 -5.20 -1.88 24.85
N GLY A 119 -4.29 -0.91 24.82
CA GLY A 119 -2.94 -1.05 25.39
C GLY A 119 -2.05 -2.02 24.61
N MET A 120 -2.35 -2.26 23.33
CA MET A 120 -1.68 -3.23 22.46
C MET A 120 -1.22 -2.62 21.12
N PRO A 121 -0.56 -1.44 21.09
CA PRO A 121 -0.19 -0.79 19.84
C PRO A 121 0.75 -1.65 18.99
N GLY A 122 1.75 -2.30 19.59
CA GLY A 122 2.71 -3.15 18.88
C GLY A 122 2.06 -4.37 18.20
N SER A 123 1.07 -5.00 18.85
CA SER A 123 0.34 -6.13 18.27
C SER A 123 -0.49 -5.71 17.07
N VAL A 124 -1.14 -4.54 17.13
CA VAL A 124 -1.86 -3.98 15.98
C VAL A 124 -0.91 -3.65 14.84
N THR A 125 0.22 -3.00 15.12
CA THR A 125 1.24 -2.74 14.09
C THR A 125 1.67 -4.04 13.41
N GLN A 126 2.07 -5.06 14.20
CA GLN A 126 2.52 -6.35 13.67
C GLN A 126 1.46 -7.05 12.81
N ARG A 127 0.19 -6.97 13.22
CA ARG A 127 -0.96 -7.54 12.50
C ARG A 127 -1.09 -6.97 11.09
N PHE A 128 -0.88 -5.66 10.93
CA PHE A 128 -1.02 -4.98 9.64
C PHE A 128 0.27 -4.91 8.83
N THR A 129 1.46 -5.15 9.42
CA THR A 129 2.76 -4.99 8.74
C THR A 129 2.83 -5.64 7.36
N GLN A 130 2.32 -6.85 7.17
CA GLN A 130 2.40 -7.51 5.86
C GLN A 130 1.51 -6.84 4.82
N ILE A 131 0.28 -6.48 5.20
CA ILE A 131 -0.66 -5.75 4.34
C ILE A 131 -0.10 -4.36 4.03
N ASP A 132 0.41 -3.67 5.05
CA ASP A 132 1.01 -2.33 4.94
C ASP A 132 2.18 -2.36 3.94
N ALA A 133 3.05 -3.37 4.02
CA ALA A 133 4.20 -3.54 3.13
C ALA A 133 3.81 -3.92 1.69
N GLU A 134 2.75 -4.70 1.50
CA GLU A 134 2.28 -5.07 0.17
C GLU A 134 1.63 -3.88 -0.55
N ILE A 135 0.80 -3.12 0.18
CA ILE A 135 0.21 -1.88 -0.32
C ILE A 135 1.29 -0.84 -0.60
N GLY A 136 2.20 -0.61 0.35
CA GLY A 136 3.29 0.36 0.18
C GLY A 136 4.15 0.10 -1.05
N ARG A 137 4.48 -1.16 -1.34
CA ARG A 137 5.24 -1.52 -2.55
C ARG A 137 4.42 -1.31 -3.81
N THR A 138 3.20 -1.84 -3.84
CA THR A 138 2.44 -1.90 -5.10
C THR A 138 1.82 -0.55 -5.44
N ALA A 139 1.33 0.22 -4.46
CA ALA A 139 0.78 1.55 -4.68
C ALA A 139 1.85 2.57 -5.11
N ALA A 140 3.12 2.38 -4.70
CA ALA A 140 4.25 3.19 -5.16
C ALA A 140 4.56 3.03 -6.66
N GLU A 141 4.01 1.99 -7.30
CA GLU A 141 4.20 1.69 -8.74
C GLU A 141 2.96 2.05 -9.58
N VAL A 142 1.92 2.61 -8.95
CA VAL A 142 0.68 3.02 -9.63
C VAL A 142 0.64 4.54 -9.72
N PRO A 143 0.36 5.15 -10.89
CA PRO A 143 0.20 6.60 -10.99
C PRO A 143 -0.89 7.15 -10.06
N GLY A 144 -0.58 8.25 -9.37
CA GLY A 144 -1.48 8.94 -8.45
C GLY A 144 -2.35 10.01 -9.12
N LYS A 145 -3.07 10.78 -8.30
CA LYS A 145 -3.94 11.87 -8.76
C LYS A 145 -3.14 13.09 -9.26
N LYS A 146 -1.95 13.31 -8.72
CA LYS A 146 -1.06 14.42 -9.09
C LYS A 146 0.00 13.94 -10.07
N GLU A 147 0.39 14.84 -10.98
CA GLU A 147 1.54 14.59 -11.86
C GLU A 147 2.79 14.30 -11.01
N GLY A 148 3.62 13.37 -11.47
CA GLY A 148 4.82 13.00 -10.73
C GLY A 148 4.61 12.14 -9.48
N ALA A 149 3.36 11.86 -9.09
CA ALA A 149 3.04 11.13 -7.87
C ALA A 149 2.54 9.71 -8.16
N SER A 150 2.73 8.82 -7.21
CA SER A 150 2.08 7.51 -7.16
C SER A 150 0.79 7.56 -6.33
N ALA A 151 0.01 6.48 -6.38
CA ALA A 151 -1.19 6.32 -5.58
C ALA A 151 -0.89 6.26 -4.07
N LEU A 152 0.35 5.95 -3.67
CA LEU A 152 0.78 5.99 -2.28
C LEU A 152 0.84 7.43 -1.74
N GLU A 153 1.23 8.42 -2.55
CA GLU A 153 1.27 9.82 -2.13
C GLU A 153 -0.11 10.47 -2.01
N ASP A 154 -1.16 9.82 -2.52
CA ASP A 154 -2.54 10.26 -2.32
C ASP A 154 -3.10 9.87 -0.94
N MET A 155 -2.40 9.00 -0.20
CA MET A 155 -2.76 8.62 1.17
C MET A 155 -2.35 9.72 2.18
N SER A 156 -2.89 9.65 3.40
CA SER A 156 -2.45 10.56 4.47
C SER A 156 -0.96 10.34 4.79
N GLU A 157 -0.24 11.40 5.17
CA GLU A 157 1.19 11.31 5.48
C GLU A 157 1.49 10.23 6.53
N LYS A 158 0.66 10.18 7.58
CA LYS A 158 0.75 9.18 8.64
C LYS A 158 0.63 7.76 8.10
N VAL A 159 -0.37 7.50 7.24
CA VAL A 159 -0.56 6.17 6.64
C VAL A 159 0.60 5.82 5.73
N ARG A 160 1.06 6.75 4.89
CA ARG A 160 2.22 6.56 4.03
C ARG A 160 3.49 6.22 4.83
N GLU A 161 3.73 6.91 5.95
CA GLU A 161 4.84 6.57 6.84
C GLU A 161 4.73 5.15 7.43
N MET A 162 3.52 4.72 7.82
CA MET A 162 3.30 3.34 8.27
C MET A 162 3.64 2.33 7.17
N MET A 163 3.21 2.59 5.93
CA MET A 163 3.53 1.75 4.78
C MET A 163 5.04 1.68 4.54
N HIS A 164 5.75 2.81 4.52
CA HIS A 164 7.20 2.82 4.33
C HIS A 164 7.92 2.03 5.43
N LYS A 165 7.57 2.24 6.70
CA LYS A 165 8.16 1.48 7.83
C LYS A 165 7.91 -0.02 7.68
N ALA A 166 6.71 -0.41 7.23
CA ALA A 166 6.37 -1.80 6.99
C ALA A 166 7.18 -2.40 5.83
N VAL A 167 7.33 -1.68 4.71
CA VAL A 167 8.17 -2.10 3.57
C VAL A 167 9.61 -2.32 4.02
N THR A 168 10.19 -1.37 4.77
CA THR A 168 11.54 -1.50 5.32
C THR A 168 11.64 -2.72 6.24
N ALA A 169 10.71 -2.89 7.19
CA ALA A 169 10.72 -4.01 8.13
C ALA A 169 10.67 -5.39 7.43
N VAL A 170 9.82 -5.53 6.40
CA VAL A 170 9.73 -6.76 5.61
C VAL A 170 10.99 -7.00 4.79
N THR A 171 11.55 -5.94 4.18
CA THR A 171 12.79 -6.03 3.38
C THR A 171 13.99 -6.42 4.23
N ASP A 172 14.13 -5.82 5.42
CA ASP A 172 15.19 -6.13 6.38
C ASP A 172 15.08 -7.56 6.91
N PHE A 173 13.85 -8.04 7.14
CA PHE A 173 13.61 -9.42 7.54
C PHE A 173 14.03 -10.39 6.44
N MET A 174 13.63 -10.17 5.19
CA MET A 174 14.03 -11.00 4.05
C MET A 174 15.55 -10.99 3.83
N THR A 175 16.19 -9.83 4.00
CA THR A 175 17.65 -9.70 3.85
C THR A 175 18.39 -10.48 4.92
N ARG A 176 17.92 -10.46 6.18
CA ARG A 176 18.47 -11.28 7.27
C ARG A 176 18.28 -12.78 7.08
N MET A 177 17.23 -13.19 6.37
CA MET A 177 16.95 -14.60 6.07
C MET A 177 17.76 -15.16 4.90
N LYS A 178 18.49 -14.32 4.15
CA LYS A 178 19.43 -14.81 3.12
C LYS A 178 20.66 -15.39 3.84
N PRO A 179 20.98 -16.69 3.69
CA PRO A 179 22.20 -17.24 4.26
C PRO A 179 23.40 -16.48 3.68
N GLY A 180 24.23 -15.90 4.56
CA GLY A 180 25.52 -15.37 4.16
C GLY A 180 26.40 -16.48 3.60
N PRO A 181 27.43 -16.17 2.78
CA PRO A 181 28.40 -17.16 2.36
C PRO A 181 28.96 -17.84 3.62
N THR A 182 28.76 -19.15 3.71
CA THR A 182 29.37 -20.00 4.73
C THR A 182 30.88 -19.77 4.64
N ALA A 183 31.45 -19.10 5.62
CA ALA A 183 32.89 -19.10 5.80
C ALA A 183 33.28 -20.55 6.11
N SER A 184 33.75 -21.27 5.09
CA SER A 184 34.40 -22.56 5.28
C SER A 184 35.57 -22.34 6.24
N PRO A 185 35.65 -23.04 7.39
CA PRO A 185 36.86 -23.02 8.17
C PRO A 185 37.96 -23.69 7.33
N ALA A 186 38.98 -22.93 6.98
CA ALA A 186 40.20 -23.47 6.38
C ALA A 186 40.98 -24.25 7.46
N PRO A 187 41.68 -25.33 7.09
CA PRO A 187 42.26 -26.32 7.99
C PRO A 187 43.38 -25.78 8.89
#